data_AF-A0A7W0EI59-F1
#
_entry.id   AF-A0A7W0EI59-F1
#
_cell.length_a   1.000
_cell.length_b   1.000
_cell.length_c   1.000
_cell.angle_alpha   90.00
_cell.angle_beta   90.00
_cell.angle_gamma   90.00
#
_symmetry.space_group_name_H-M   'P 1'
#
loop_
_entity.id
_entity.type
_entity.pdbx_description
1 polymer ?
#
loop_
_entity_poly.entity_id
_entity_poly.type
_entity_poly.pdbx_seq_one_letter_code
_entity_poly.pdbx_strand_id
1 'polypeptide(L)'
;TGTARGVSALQMDIKIDGVSREIMSQALEQAKAGRLHILGKMHEALAQPRTEISTYAPKVVMMTINPDKIRDLIGPGGKIIKGLTAEFDVKIDVNDNGEVKIFAPNGEVAALVEARVNSITAEPEIGQTYEGTVVKVVDFGAFVQILPGVDGLVHISELANQRVEKVTDVVKEGEIIKVKVLEIDQRGKIRLSRKALLES
;
A
#
# COMPACT_ATOMS: atom_id res chain seq x y z
N THR A 1 8.36 2.95 36.11
CA THR A 1 8.85 1.92 35.16
C THR A 1 10.03 2.46 34.37
N GLY A 2 10.87 1.61 33.79
CA GLY A 2 12.08 2.07 33.11
C GLY A 2 12.80 0.95 32.37
N THR A 3 13.85 1.32 31.65
CA THR A 3 14.72 0.38 30.93
C THR A 3 15.98 0.09 31.74
N ALA A 4 16.85 -0.77 31.22
CA ALA A 4 18.18 -0.98 31.79
C ALA A 4 19.02 0.32 31.81
N ARG A 5 18.75 1.24 30.88
CA ARG A 5 19.51 2.50 30.70
C ARG A 5 18.97 3.68 31.50
N GLY A 6 17.75 3.61 32.04
CA GLY A 6 17.17 4.75 32.75
C GLY A 6 15.75 4.55 33.24
N VAL A 7 15.24 5.57 33.94
CA VAL A 7 13.86 5.63 34.42
C VAL A 7 13.00 6.26 33.32
N SER A 8 11.90 5.61 32.94
CA SER A 8 10.94 6.15 31.96
C SER A 8 9.78 6.87 32.66
N ALA A 9 9.38 6.39 33.84
CA ALA A 9 8.38 7.01 34.67
C ALA A 9 8.69 6.74 36.15
N LEU A 10 8.55 7.79 36.98
CA LEU A 10 8.67 7.74 38.44
C LEU A 10 7.37 8.30 39.02
N GLN A 11 6.70 7.50 39.85
CA GLN A 11 5.53 7.94 40.61
C GLN A 11 5.87 7.85 42.09
N MET A 12 5.63 8.93 42.83
CA MET A 12 5.88 9.02 44.25
C MET A 12 4.61 9.51 44.95
N ASP A 13 4.18 8.78 45.98
CA ASP A 13 3.11 9.19 46.89
C ASP A 13 3.72 9.37 48.28
N ILE A 14 3.93 10.63 48.69
CA ILE A 14 4.59 10.98 49.95
C ILE A 14 3.51 11.47 50.92
N LYS A 15 3.34 10.77 52.03
CA LYS A 15 2.30 11.05 53.05
C LYS A 15 2.81 11.77 54.30
N ILE A 16 4.10 12.12 54.35
CA ILE A 16 4.77 12.77 55.47
C ILE A 16 5.68 13.89 54.99
N ASP A 17 5.73 15.00 55.71
CA ASP A 17 6.68 16.09 55.45
C ASP A 17 8.07 15.72 56.01
N GLY A 18 9.09 15.66 55.14
CA GLY A 18 10.48 15.47 55.59
C GLY A 18 11.28 14.36 54.92
N VAL A 19 10.98 13.98 53.67
CA VAL A 19 11.85 13.04 52.93
C VAL A 19 13.17 13.74 52.56
N SER A 20 14.26 13.36 53.22
CA SER A 20 15.58 13.89 52.90
C SER A 20 16.08 13.35 51.55
N ARG A 21 16.93 14.13 50.87
CA ARG A 21 17.54 13.74 49.59
C ARG A 21 18.31 12.42 49.71
N GLU A 22 18.90 12.15 50.87
CA GLU A 22 19.66 10.93 51.15
C GLU A 22 18.75 9.69 51.17
N ILE A 23 17.61 9.76 51.86
CA ILE A 23 16.61 8.69 51.90
C ILE A 23 16.07 8.43 50.48
N MET A 24 15.81 9.49 49.73
CA MET A 24 15.34 9.38 48.34
C MET A 24 16.40 8.73 47.45
N SER A 25 17.68 9.07 47.61
CA SER A 25 18.77 8.47 46.84
C SER A 25 18.95 6.98 47.14
N GLN A 26 18.86 6.58 48.42
CA GLN A 26 18.93 5.17 48.82
C GLN A 26 17.74 4.38 48.27
N ALA A 27 16.53 4.94 48.38
CA ALA A 27 15.32 4.32 47.83
C ALA A 27 15.40 4.14 46.31
N LEU A 28 15.95 5.13 45.59
CA LEU A 28 16.15 5.04 44.14
C LEU A 28 17.22 4.01 43.74
N GLU A 29 18.31 3.88 44.50
CA GLU A 29 19.33 2.85 44.24
C GLU A 29 18.77 1.44 44.46
N GLN A 30 18.00 1.25 45.54
CA GLN A 30 17.29 -0.01 45.80
C GLN A 30 16.25 -0.30 44.70
N ALA A 31 15.48 0.70 44.28
CA ALA A 31 14.51 0.56 43.21
C ALA A 31 15.18 0.24 41.87
N LYS A 32 16.38 0.78 41.60
CA LYS A 32 17.19 0.46 40.42
C LYS A 32 17.67 -1.00 40.45
N ALA A 33 18.17 -1.48 41.58
CA ALA A 33 18.56 -2.88 41.75
C ALA A 33 17.37 -3.84 41.53
N GLY A 34 16.22 -3.54 42.16
CA GLY A 34 14.99 -4.31 41.97
C GLY A 34 14.48 -4.28 40.53
N ARG A 35 14.53 -3.13 39.86
CA ARG A 35 14.18 -3.00 38.43
C ARG A 35 15.05 -3.88 37.55
N LEU A 36 16.37 -3.86 37.75
CA LEU A 36 17.30 -4.68 36.95
C LEU A 36 17.06 -6.17 37.17
N HIS A 37 16.75 -6.59 38.39
CA HIS A 37 16.40 -7.98 38.69
C HIS A 37 15.14 -8.44 37.95
N ILE A 38 14.06 -7.64 38.01
CA ILE A 38 12.80 -7.95 37.30
C ILE A 38 13.01 -7.94 35.78
N LEU A 39 13.75 -6.96 35.25
CA LEU A 39 14.08 -6.91 33.83
C LEU A 39 14.88 -8.15 33.39
N GLY A 40 15.79 -8.66 34.23
CA GLY A 40 16.50 -9.90 33.97
C GLY A 40 15.56 -11.10 33.83
N LYS A 41 14.61 -11.25 34.75
CA LYS A 41 13.57 -12.30 34.67
C LYS A 41 12.62 -12.15 33.49
N MET A 42 12.30 -10.91 33.10
CA MET A 42 11.54 -10.66 31.87
C MET A 42 12.34 -11.04 30.62
N HIS A 43 13.66 -10.78 30.62
CA HIS A 43 14.55 -11.13 29.51
C HIS A 43 14.72 -12.64 29.36
N GLU A 44 14.75 -13.40 30.47
CA GLU A 44 14.74 -14.87 30.45
C GLU A 44 13.48 -15.42 29.74
N ALA A 45 12.34 -14.75 29.87
CA ALA A 45 11.09 -15.17 29.25
C ALA A 45 10.91 -14.64 27.80
N LEU A 46 11.36 -13.41 27.52
CA LEU A 46 11.21 -12.77 26.21
C LEU A 46 12.32 -11.69 26.01
N ALA A 47 13.44 -12.10 25.42
CA ALA A 47 14.59 -11.21 25.23
C ALA A 47 14.36 -10.15 24.12
N GLN A 48 13.56 -10.47 23.11
CA GLN A 48 13.29 -9.59 21.97
C GLN A 48 11.80 -9.58 21.65
N PRO A 49 11.27 -8.46 21.11
CA PRO A 49 9.94 -8.46 20.51
C PRO A 49 9.85 -9.59 19.48
N ARG A 50 8.75 -10.35 19.50
CA ARG A 50 8.54 -11.40 18.49
C ARG A 50 8.55 -10.76 17.11
N THR A 51 9.42 -11.26 16.24
CA THR A 51 9.57 -10.81 14.84
C THR A 51 8.31 -11.10 14.02
N GLU A 52 7.60 -12.15 14.39
CA GLU A 52 6.35 -12.55 13.75
C GLU A 52 5.19 -12.32 14.71
N ILE A 53 4.32 -11.38 14.32
CA ILE A 53 3.02 -11.20 14.95
C ILE A 53 2.16 -12.42 14.55
N SER A 54 1.51 -13.06 15.52
CA SER A 54 0.65 -14.24 15.35
C SER A 54 -0.24 -14.16 14.10
N THR A 55 -0.47 -15.29 13.43
CA THR A 55 -1.26 -15.40 12.19
C THR A 55 -2.70 -14.87 12.32
N TYR A 56 -3.24 -14.91 13.54
CA TYR A 56 -4.57 -14.46 13.93
C TYR A 56 -4.59 -13.10 14.62
N ALA A 57 -3.44 -12.44 14.75
CA ALA A 57 -3.40 -11.09 15.29
C ALA A 57 -3.79 -10.10 14.20
N PRO A 58 -4.53 -9.04 14.55
CA PRO A 58 -4.89 -8.00 13.60
C PRO A 58 -3.63 -7.43 12.96
N LYS A 59 -3.51 -7.59 11.64
CA LYS A 59 -2.41 -6.98 10.88
C LYS A 59 -2.88 -5.63 10.36
N VAL A 60 -2.03 -4.64 10.55
CA VAL A 60 -2.18 -3.33 9.91
C VAL A 60 -1.21 -3.31 8.75
N VAL A 61 -1.75 -3.40 7.54
CA VAL A 61 -0.97 -3.23 6.30
C VAL A 61 -1.11 -1.77 5.91
N MET A 62 0.03 -1.10 5.72
CA MET A 62 0.09 0.26 5.23
C MET A 62 0.61 0.23 3.80
N MET A 63 -0.13 0.85 2.89
CA MET A 63 0.27 0.99 1.50
C MET A 63 0.07 2.42 1.03
N THR A 64 0.90 2.85 0.10
CA THR A 64 0.80 4.19 -0.51
C THR A 64 0.26 4.04 -1.92
N ILE A 65 -0.84 4.72 -2.20
CA ILE A 65 -1.46 4.83 -3.51
C ILE A 65 -1.54 6.30 -3.93
N ASN A 66 -1.74 6.53 -5.23
CA ASN A 66 -1.86 7.87 -5.77
C ASN A 66 -3.20 8.54 -5.36
N PRO A 67 -3.20 9.79 -4.86
CA PRO A 67 -4.40 10.47 -4.38
C PRO A 67 -5.55 10.54 -5.38
N ASP A 68 -5.25 10.64 -6.68
CA ASP A 68 -6.26 10.70 -7.73
C ASP A 68 -7.12 9.44 -7.81
N LYS A 69 -6.57 8.29 -7.39
CA LYS A 69 -7.22 6.98 -7.39
C LYS A 69 -7.91 6.64 -6.08
N ILE A 70 -7.79 7.48 -5.05
CA ILE A 70 -8.58 7.34 -3.81
C ILE A 70 -10.08 7.38 -4.13
N ARG A 71 -10.49 8.23 -5.07
CA ARG A 71 -11.89 8.34 -5.51
C ARG A 71 -12.39 7.04 -6.15
N ASP A 72 -11.56 6.40 -6.94
CA ASP A 72 -11.87 5.12 -7.59
C ASP A 72 -11.94 3.98 -6.56
N LEU A 73 -11.05 3.99 -5.55
CA LEU A 73 -11.05 3.01 -4.47
C LEU A 73 -12.27 3.14 -3.54
N ILE A 74 -12.67 4.36 -3.18
CA ILE A 74 -13.87 4.62 -2.38
C ILE A 74 -15.14 4.28 -3.21
N GLY A 75 -15.13 4.65 -4.49
CA GLY A 75 -16.29 4.58 -5.38
C GLY A 75 -17.39 5.59 -5.00
N PRO A 76 -18.46 5.71 -5.80
CA PRO A 76 -19.54 6.66 -5.54
C PRO A 76 -20.25 6.33 -4.21
N GLY A 77 -20.07 7.19 -3.20
CA GLY A 77 -20.67 7.05 -1.87
C GLY A 77 -20.05 5.96 -0.98
N GLY A 78 -18.82 5.52 -1.27
CA GLY A 78 -18.14 4.50 -0.46
C GLY A 78 -18.60 3.07 -0.73
N LYS A 79 -19.27 2.81 -1.86
CA LYS A 79 -19.82 1.48 -2.19
C LYS A 79 -18.74 0.40 -2.25
N ILE A 80 -17.56 0.71 -2.80
CA ILE A 80 -16.49 -0.29 -3.00
C ILE A 80 -15.86 -0.64 -1.66
N ILE A 81 -15.48 0.36 -0.85
CA ILE A 81 -14.95 0.13 0.50
C ILE A 81 -15.99 -0.56 1.39
N LYS A 82 -17.25 -0.13 1.38
CA LYS A 82 -18.31 -0.81 2.16
C LYS A 82 -18.54 -2.25 1.71
N GLY A 83 -18.43 -2.53 0.41
CA GLY A 83 -18.51 -3.89 -0.13
C GLY A 83 -17.35 -4.75 0.36
N LEU A 84 -16.11 -4.26 0.23
CA LEU A 84 -14.91 -4.96 0.70
C LEU A 84 -14.89 -5.16 2.22
N THR A 85 -15.26 -4.12 2.99
CA THR A 85 -15.37 -4.21 4.45
C THR A 85 -16.45 -5.21 4.87
N ALA A 86 -17.59 -5.27 4.19
CA ALA A 86 -18.65 -6.21 4.52
C ALA A 86 -18.34 -7.66 4.08
N GLU A 87 -17.62 -7.83 2.97
CA GLU A 87 -17.26 -9.14 2.43
C GLU A 87 -16.11 -9.79 3.22
N PHE A 88 -15.11 -8.99 3.63
CA PHE A 88 -13.89 -9.48 4.26
C PHE A 88 -13.78 -9.17 5.77
N ASP A 89 -14.77 -8.48 6.35
CA ASP A 89 -14.77 -8.01 7.74
C ASP A 89 -13.49 -7.25 8.13
N VAL A 90 -13.08 -6.34 7.23
CA VAL A 90 -11.86 -5.52 7.37
C VAL A 90 -12.19 -4.05 7.50
N LYS A 91 -11.41 -3.32 8.32
CA LYS A 91 -11.52 -1.87 8.40
C LYS A 91 -10.45 -1.25 7.49
N ILE A 92 -10.88 -0.50 6.48
CA ILE A 92 -9.99 0.22 5.57
C ILE A 92 -10.07 1.70 5.92
N ASP A 93 -8.93 2.29 6.27
CA ASP A 93 -8.78 3.71 6.51
C ASP A 93 -7.96 4.31 5.38
N VAL A 94 -8.46 5.39 4.77
CA VAL A 94 -7.83 6.02 3.61
C VAL A 94 -7.58 7.47 3.97
N ASN A 95 -6.31 7.87 3.98
CA ASN A 95 -5.89 9.24 4.16
C ASN A 95 -5.88 9.98 2.82
N ASP A 96 -6.20 11.28 2.87
CA ASP A 96 -6.17 12.17 1.70
C ASP A 96 -4.79 12.28 1.04
N ASN A 97 -3.73 11.90 1.77
CA ASN A 97 -2.35 11.91 1.29
C ASN A 97 -1.98 10.68 0.44
N GLY A 98 -2.91 9.74 0.22
CA GLY A 98 -2.63 8.49 -0.51
C GLY A 98 -2.21 7.32 0.37
N GLU A 99 -2.13 7.48 1.69
CA GLU A 99 -1.89 6.34 2.59
C GLU A 99 -3.19 5.57 2.84
N VAL A 100 -3.19 4.27 2.54
CA VAL A 100 -4.28 3.35 2.84
C VAL A 100 -3.81 2.39 3.93
N LYS A 101 -4.56 2.34 5.03
CA LYS A 101 -4.34 1.43 6.16
C LYS A 101 -5.44 0.39 6.19
N ILE A 102 -5.06 -0.86 5.96
CA ILE A 102 -5.98 -2.00 6.01
C ILE A 102 -5.78 -2.69 7.36
N PHE A 103 -6.82 -2.67 8.19
CA PHE A 103 -6.90 -3.41 9.43
C PHE A 103 -7.66 -4.70 9.15
N ALA A 104 -6.94 -5.81 9.05
CA ALA A 104 -7.52 -7.13 8.85
C ALA A 104 -7.35 -7.99 10.11
N PRO A 105 -8.37 -8.79 10.49
CA PRO A 105 -8.27 -9.68 11.66
C PRO A 105 -7.23 -10.79 11.46
N ASN A 106 -7.01 -11.21 10.20
CA ASN A 106 -6.08 -12.27 9.82
C ASN A 106 -5.13 -11.82 8.72
N GLY A 107 -3.93 -12.44 8.68
CA GLY A 107 -2.95 -12.16 7.63
C GLY A 107 -3.38 -12.57 6.21
N GLU A 108 -4.19 -13.62 6.07
CA GLU A 108 -4.70 -14.06 4.76
C GLU A 108 -5.72 -13.07 4.18
N VAL A 109 -6.62 -12.58 5.04
CA VAL A 109 -7.59 -11.57 4.64
C VAL A 109 -6.88 -10.26 4.27
N ALA A 110 -5.83 -9.90 5.02
CA ALA A 110 -4.99 -8.77 4.67
C ALA A 110 -4.43 -8.90 3.24
N ALA A 111 -3.87 -10.06 2.90
CA ALA A 111 -3.28 -10.32 1.59
C ALA A 111 -4.34 -10.33 0.46
N LEU A 112 -5.53 -10.89 0.71
CA LEU A 112 -6.64 -10.88 -0.26
C LEU A 112 -7.13 -9.46 -0.55
N VAL A 113 -7.34 -8.67 0.51
CA VAL A 113 -7.78 -7.28 0.38
C VAL A 113 -6.68 -6.45 -0.26
N GLU A 114 -5.43 -6.64 0.11
CA GLU A 114 -4.28 -6.00 -0.53
C GLU A 114 -4.21 -6.33 -2.02
N ALA A 115 -4.35 -7.59 -2.42
CA ALA A 115 -4.37 -7.99 -3.83
C ALA A 115 -5.55 -7.37 -4.59
N ARG A 116 -6.71 -7.26 -3.94
CA ARG A 116 -7.90 -6.65 -4.53
C ARG A 116 -7.76 -5.14 -4.69
N VAL A 117 -7.24 -4.46 -3.67
CA VAL A 117 -6.90 -3.03 -3.70
C VAL A 117 -5.86 -2.80 -4.78
N ASN A 118 -4.77 -3.57 -4.81
CA ASN A 118 -3.72 -3.45 -5.82
C ASN A 118 -4.26 -3.69 -7.23
N SER A 119 -5.24 -4.58 -7.43
CA SER A 119 -5.87 -4.76 -8.76
C SER A 119 -6.71 -3.54 -9.19
N ILE A 120 -7.30 -2.82 -8.24
CA ILE A 120 -8.12 -1.62 -8.47
C ILE A 120 -7.24 -0.39 -8.64
N THR A 121 -6.15 -0.31 -7.86
CA THR A 121 -5.20 0.80 -7.82
C THR A 121 -3.93 0.52 -8.61
N ALA A 122 -3.87 -0.57 -9.38
CA ALA A 122 -2.72 -0.93 -10.18
C ALA A 122 -2.37 0.26 -11.06
N GLU A 123 -1.14 0.75 -10.95
CA GLU A 123 -0.66 1.78 -11.82
C GLU A 123 0.01 1.14 -13.03
N PRO A 124 -0.21 1.70 -14.23
CA PRO A 124 0.68 1.45 -15.34
C PRO A 124 2.06 2.00 -14.98
N GLU A 125 3.06 1.13 -14.84
CA GLU A 125 4.44 1.56 -14.72
C GLU A 125 5.01 1.86 -16.11
N ILE A 126 5.77 2.95 -16.22
CA ILE A 126 6.49 3.28 -17.45
C ILE A 126 7.46 2.15 -17.78
N GLY A 127 7.37 1.62 -19.00
CA GLY A 127 8.18 0.49 -19.48
C GLY A 127 7.60 -0.88 -19.18
N GLN A 128 6.52 -0.99 -18.41
CA GLN A 128 5.85 -2.26 -18.16
C GLN A 128 4.93 -2.63 -19.34
N THR A 129 4.77 -3.93 -19.56
CA THR A 129 4.00 -4.48 -20.68
C THR A 129 2.65 -4.96 -20.17
N TYR A 130 1.56 -4.50 -20.78
CA TYR A 130 0.20 -4.88 -20.42
C TYR A 130 -0.51 -5.53 -21.62
N GLU A 131 -1.39 -6.48 -21.33
CA GLU A 131 -2.39 -6.97 -22.28
C GLU A 131 -3.65 -6.12 -22.10
N GLY A 132 -3.98 -5.33 -23.12
CA GLY A 132 -5.12 -4.43 -23.08
C GLY A 132 -6.10 -4.70 -24.22
N THR A 133 -7.38 -4.41 -24.00
CA THR A 133 -8.43 -4.58 -25.00
C THR A 133 -8.66 -3.27 -25.75
N VAL A 134 -8.71 -3.32 -27.08
CA VAL A 134 -9.00 -2.14 -27.92
C VAL A 134 -10.46 -1.72 -27.71
N VAL A 135 -10.67 -0.57 -27.10
CA VAL A 135 -12.02 -0.03 -26.84
C VAL A 135 -12.55 0.74 -28.04
N LYS A 136 -11.67 1.47 -28.72
CA LYS A 136 -12.05 2.33 -29.85
C LYS A 136 -10.90 2.56 -30.80
N VAL A 137 -11.16 2.52 -32.10
CA VAL A 137 -10.17 2.85 -33.13
C VAL A 137 -10.49 4.24 -33.73
N VAL A 138 -9.47 5.05 -33.95
CA VAL A 138 -9.56 6.37 -34.61
C VAL A 138 -8.51 6.48 -35.72
N ASP A 139 -8.64 7.44 -36.63
CA ASP A 139 -7.77 7.53 -37.83
C ASP A 139 -6.28 7.71 -37.51
N PHE A 140 -5.95 8.28 -36.34
CA PHE A 140 -4.57 8.54 -35.90
C PHE A 140 -4.06 7.58 -34.81
N GLY A 141 -4.86 6.59 -34.39
CA GLY A 141 -4.47 5.67 -33.32
C GLY A 141 -5.58 4.76 -32.80
N ALA A 142 -5.29 4.01 -31.75
CA ALA A 142 -6.25 3.14 -31.08
C ALA A 142 -6.24 3.37 -29.57
N PHE A 143 -7.42 3.43 -28.96
CA PHE A 143 -7.59 3.45 -27.51
C PHE A 143 -7.63 2.02 -26.99
N VAL A 144 -6.71 1.72 -26.08
CA VAL A 144 -6.54 0.40 -25.49
C VAL A 144 -6.72 0.52 -23.99
N GLN A 145 -7.66 -0.23 -23.44
CA GLN A 145 -7.88 -0.33 -22.01
C GLN A 145 -6.96 -1.40 -21.44
N ILE A 146 -6.00 -0.95 -20.64
CA ILE A 146 -5.00 -1.81 -19.98
C ILE A 146 -5.45 -2.25 -18.59
N LEU A 147 -6.17 -1.36 -17.89
CA LEU A 147 -6.66 -1.57 -16.52
C LEU A 147 -8.06 -0.93 -16.41
N PRO A 148 -8.93 -1.42 -15.51
CA PRO A 148 -10.27 -0.89 -15.37
C PRO A 148 -10.25 0.61 -15.01
N GLY A 149 -10.75 1.45 -15.91
CA GLY A 149 -10.75 2.92 -15.75
C GLY A 149 -9.44 3.61 -16.17
N VAL A 150 -8.56 2.89 -16.87
CA VAL A 150 -7.28 3.42 -17.37
C VAL A 150 -7.14 3.08 -18.85
N ASP A 151 -7.30 4.11 -19.68
CA ASP A 151 -7.22 4.01 -21.13
C ASP A 151 -5.91 4.63 -21.63
N GLY A 152 -5.21 3.91 -22.50
CA GLY A 152 -4.03 4.43 -23.18
C GLY A 152 -4.25 4.59 -24.68
N LEU A 153 -3.53 5.52 -25.29
CA LEU A 153 -3.56 5.77 -26.72
C LEU A 153 -2.30 5.19 -27.37
N VAL A 154 -2.50 4.32 -28.34
CA VAL A 154 -1.45 3.86 -29.26
C VAL A 154 -1.53 4.71 -30.52
N HIS A 155 -0.45 5.45 -30.83
CA HIS A 155 -0.38 6.24 -32.06
C HIS A 155 -0.18 5.33 -33.28
N ILE A 156 -0.67 5.71 -34.46
CA ILE A 156 -0.48 4.91 -35.70
C ILE A 156 0.98 4.59 -36.00
N SER A 157 1.90 5.49 -35.65
CA SER A 157 3.35 5.31 -35.80
C SER A 157 3.96 4.25 -34.86
N GLU A 158 3.27 3.94 -33.76
CA GLU A 158 3.73 3.03 -32.69
C GLU A 158 2.99 1.68 -32.73
N LEU A 159 2.17 1.44 -33.76
CA LEU A 159 1.37 0.23 -33.95
C LEU A 159 2.16 -0.90 -34.63
N ALA A 160 3.03 -0.59 -35.58
CA ALA A 160 3.85 -1.58 -36.29
C ALA A 160 5.14 -0.95 -36.85
N ASN A 161 6.16 -1.78 -37.09
CA ASN A 161 7.42 -1.38 -37.76
C ASN A 161 7.23 -0.96 -39.23
N GLN A 162 6.11 -1.31 -39.83
CA GLN A 162 5.79 -1.05 -41.24
C GLN A 162 4.93 0.22 -41.35
N ARG A 163 4.97 0.91 -42.49
CA ARG A 163 4.14 2.09 -42.73
C ARG A 163 2.68 1.65 -42.88
N VAL A 164 1.90 1.78 -41.81
CA VAL A 164 0.48 1.43 -41.79
C VAL A 164 -0.33 2.61 -42.31
N GLU A 165 -1.11 2.41 -43.38
CA GLU A 165 -2.00 3.45 -43.92
C GLU A 165 -3.31 3.57 -43.14
N LYS A 166 -3.81 2.47 -42.55
CA LYS A 166 -5.03 2.44 -41.74
C LYS A 166 -4.86 1.62 -40.48
N VAL A 167 -5.24 2.21 -39.34
CA VAL A 167 -5.21 1.54 -38.03
C VAL A 167 -6.11 0.29 -38.00
N THR A 168 -7.24 0.34 -38.72
CA THR A 168 -8.20 -0.78 -38.85
C THR A 168 -7.64 -2.05 -39.46
N ASP A 169 -6.53 -1.94 -40.19
CA ASP A 169 -5.90 -3.10 -40.85
C ASP A 169 -5.02 -3.90 -39.87
N VAL A 170 -4.64 -3.29 -38.74
CA VAL A 170 -3.69 -3.84 -37.76
C VAL A 170 -4.34 -4.17 -36.42
N VAL A 171 -5.40 -3.44 -36.05
CA VAL A 171 -6.15 -3.65 -34.81
C VAL A 171 -7.64 -3.49 -35.04
N LYS A 172 -8.43 -4.38 -34.42
CA LYS A 172 -9.90 -4.30 -34.40
C LYS A 172 -10.40 -3.91 -33.03
N GLU A 173 -11.57 -3.26 -33.00
CA GLU A 173 -12.29 -3.03 -31.74
C GLU A 173 -12.61 -4.37 -31.06
N GLY A 174 -12.35 -4.46 -29.77
CA GLY A 174 -12.49 -5.67 -28.96
C GLY A 174 -11.30 -6.64 -29.01
N GLU A 175 -10.25 -6.35 -29.78
CA GLU A 175 -9.06 -7.19 -29.84
C GLU A 175 -8.16 -6.99 -28.61
N ILE A 176 -7.58 -8.08 -28.10
CA ILE A 176 -6.61 -8.03 -27.01
C ILE A 176 -5.21 -7.91 -27.62
N ILE A 177 -4.51 -6.83 -27.30
CA ILE A 177 -3.15 -6.57 -27.80
C ILE A 177 -2.19 -6.32 -26.64
N LYS A 178 -0.93 -6.75 -26.82
CA LYS A 178 0.17 -6.39 -25.92
C LYS A 178 0.71 -5.02 -26.26
N VAL A 179 0.83 -4.18 -25.25
CA VAL A 179 1.25 -2.78 -25.35
C VAL A 179 2.21 -2.44 -24.22
N LYS A 180 3.24 -1.66 -24.51
CA LYS A 180 4.19 -1.15 -23.53
C LYS A 180 3.89 0.31 -23.23
N VAL A 181 3.92 0.68 -21.96
CA VAL A 181 3.78 2.07 -21.54
C VAL A 181 5.06 2.83 -21.85
N LEU A 182 5.00 3.86 -22.69
CA LEU A 182 6.14 4.72 -23.00
C LEU A 182 6.20 5.92 -22.08
N GLU A 183 5.07 6.58 -21.87
CA GLU A 183 4.99 7.85 -21.16
C GLU A 183 3.61 8.01 -20.54
N ILE A 184 3.54 8.60 -19.35
CA ILE A 184 2.31 8.89 -18.64
C ILE A 184 2.27 10.41 -18.44
N ASP A 185 1.32 11.06 -19.10
CA ASP A 185 1.11 12.51 -18.96
C ASP A 185 0.41 12.81 -17.62
N GLN A 186 0.66 13.99 -17.04
CA GLN A 186 0.09 14.43 -15.76
C GLN A 186 -1.44 14.54 -15.77
N ARG A 187 -2.06 14.49 -16.96
CA ARG A 187 -3.52 14.44 -17.16
C ARG A 187 -4.09 13.01 -17.19
N GLY A 188 -3.27 11.99 -16.90
CA GLY A 188 -3.67 10.58 -16.94
C GLY A 188 -3.75 9.99 -18.36
N LYS A 189 -3.23 10.68 -19.37
CA LYS A 189 -3.14 10.13 -20.74
C LYS A 189 -1.89 9.28 -20.87
N ILE A 190 -2.08 8.01 -21.17
CA ILE A 190 -0.98 7.05 -21.27
C ILE A 190 -0.65 6.85 -22.74
N ARG A 191 0.61 7.08 -23.11
CA ARG A 191 1.15 6.74 -24.42
C ARG A 191 1.61 5.30 -24.41
N LEU A 192 1.00 4.51 -25.27
CA LEU A 192 1.28 3.10 -25.43
C LEU A 192 1.99 2.86 -26.77
N SER A 193 2.90 1.90 -26.80
CA SER A 193 3.53 1.43 -28.03
C SER A 193 3.50 -0.08 -28.13
N ARG A 194 3.09 -0.57 -29.30
CA ARG A 194 3.19 -1.98 -29.68
C ARG A 194 4.54 -2.25 -30.37
N LYS A 195 5.09 -1.25 -31.06
CA LYS A 195 6.39 -1.31 -31.74
C LYS A 195 7.54 -1.64 -30.78
N ALA A 196 7.54 -1.03 -29.59
CA ALA A 196 8.55 -1.25 -28.56
C ALA A 196 8.62 -2.70 -28.03
N LEU A 197 7.65 -3.56 -28.37
CA LEU A 197 7.65 -5.00 -28.07
C LEU A 197 8.10 -5.87 -29.25
N LEU A 198 8.04 -5.34 -30.48
CA LEU A 198 8.46 -6.03 -31.70
C LEU A 198 9.96 -5.83 -31.99
N GLU A 199 10.60 -4.85 -31.36
CA GLU A 199 12.04 -4.58 -31.44
C GLU A 199 12.86 -5.26 -30.32
N SER A 200 12.27 -6.20 -29.55
CA SER A 200 12.95 -7.00 -28.51
C SER A 200 13.01 -8.48 -28.86
#